data_AF-A0AA38J0F7-F1
#
_entry.id   AF-A0AA38J0F7-F1
#
_cell.length_a   1.000
_cell.length_b   1.000
_cell.length_c   1.000
_cell.angle_alpha   90.00
_cell.angle_beta   90.00
_cell.angle_gamma   90.00
#
_symmetry.space_group_name_H-M   'P 1'
#
loop_
_entity.id
_entity.type
_entity.pdbx_description
1 polymer ?
#
loop_
_entity_poly.entity_id
_entity_poly.type
_entity_poly.pdbx_seq_one_letter_code
_entity_poly.pdbx_strand_id
1 'polypeptide(L)'
;MVTFFVMSYYRNETFVNEEFAYSVTACKQEYLAQYRDLIVQETSLKAHIRDVINRFVRTGSVHKGKSPGRPSISEEVVDNLRRLEQNPQTFLTRFSEQSGVPVAT
;
A
#
# COMPACT_ATOMS: atom_id res chain seq x y z
N MET A 1 15.54 -5.84 3.29
CA MET A 1 15.44 -4.44 2.80
C MET A 1 14.47 -3.60 3.63
N VAL A 2 13.21 -4.00 3.86
CA VAL A 2 12.24 -3.16 4.59
C VAL A 2 12.61 -2.95 6.07
N THR A 3 13.12 -3.99 6.74
CA THR A 3 13.63 -3.91 8.12
C THR A 3 14.82 -2.95 8.26
N PHE A 4 15.62 -2.78 7.20
CA PHE A 4 16.74 -1.84 7.20
C PHE A 4 16.24 -0.42 7.41
N PHE A 5 15.13 -0.01 6.78
CA PHE A 5 14.60 1.34 6.95
C PHE A 5 14.17 1.63 8.38
N VAL A 6 13.56 0.66 9.05
CA VAL A 6 13.16 0.79 10.46
C VAL A 6 14.40 0.92 11.35
N MET A 7 15.35 -0.01 11.21
CA MET A 7 16.57 0.02 12.02
C MET A 7 17.38 1.30 11.78
N SER A 8 17.58 1.67 10.52
CA SER A 8 18.30 2.89 10.13
C SER A 8 17.60 4.15 10.63
N TYR A 9 16.26 4.20 10.60
CA TYR A 9 15.51 5.34 11.10
C TYR A 9 15.70 5.56 12.60
N TYR A 10 15.58 4.50 13.41
CA TYR A 10 15.79 4.59 14.87
C TYR A 10 17.27 4.77 15.24
N ARG A 11 18.21 4.20 14.46
CA ARG A 11 19.64 4.42 14.69
C ARG A 11 20.06 5.89 14.51
N ASN A 12 19.36 6.63 13.66
CA ASN A 12 19.59 8.06 13.43
C ASN A 12 18.87 8.95 14.46
N GLU A 13 18.66 8.45 15.67
CA GLU A 13 18.10 9.23 16.77
C GLU A 13 19.04 10.36 17.17
N THR A 14 18.50 11.57 17.22
CA THR A 14 19.18 12.73 17.79
C THR A 14 18.36 13.27 18.92
N PHE A 15 18.99 13.45 20.08
CA PHE A 15 18.35 14.05 21.24
C PHE A 15 18.42 15.58 21.13
N VAL A 16 17.28 16.24 20.95
CA VAL A 16 17.19 17.69 20.75
C VAL A 16 16.03 18.21 21.60
N ASN A 17 16.29 19.23 22.43
CA ASN A 17 15.28 19.85 23.31
C ASN A 17 14.48 18.83 24.13
N GLU A 18 15.17 17.86 24.75
CA GLU A 18 14.55 16.81 25.58
C GLU A 18 13.67 15.79 24.81
N GLU A 19 13.65 15.86 23.47
CA GLU A 19 12.91 14.94 22.62
C GLU A 19 13.84 14.13 21.69
N PHE A 20 13.46 12.88 21.40
CA PHE A 20 14.11 12.09 20.36
C PHE A 20 13.56 12.49 18.99
N ALA A 21 14.42 13.10 18.18
CA ALA A 21 14.14 13.39 16.78
C ALA A 21 14.74 12.31 15.88
N TYR A 22 14.02 11.97 14.82
CA TYR A 22 14.44 10.96 13.84
C TYR A 22 14.35 11.55 12.43
N SER A 23 15.28 11.14 11.55
CA SER A 23 15.40 11.72 10.21
C SER A 23 15.25 10.69 9.09
N VAL A 24 14.16 10.81 8.34
CA VAL A 24 13.96 10.06 7.08
C VAL A 24 15.07 10.39 6.07
N THR A 25 15.59 11.62 6.09
CA THR A 25 16.68 12.03 5.21
C THR A 25 17.98 11.31 5.56
N ALA A 26 18.30 11.16 6.85
CA ALA A 26 19.48 10.42 7.29
C ALA A 26 19.38 8.94 6.90
N CYS A 27 18.21 8.32 7.12
CA CYS A 27 17.93 6.94 6.68
C CYS A 27 18.10 6.77 5.15
N LYS A 28 17.65 7.75 4.35
CA LYS A 28 17.88 7.76 2.89
C LYS A 28 19.38 7.77 2.56
N GLN A 29 20.16 8.63 3.21
CA GLN A 29 21.60 8.75 2.95
C GLN A 29 22.34 7.46 3.28
N GLU A 30 22.00 6.81 4.40
CA GLU A 30 22.56 5.49 4.75
C GLU A 30 22.20 4.42 3.71
N TYR A 31 20.96 4.41 3.22
CA TYR A 31 20.55 3.48 2.17
C TYR A 31 21.36 3.66 0.89
N LEU A 32 21.51 4.90 0.42
CA LEU A 32 22.28 5.21 -0.79
C LEU A 32 23.77 4.90 -0.59
N ALA A 33 24.30 5.12 0.61
CA ALA A 33 25.68 4.78 0.94
C ALA A 33 25.93 3.26 0.93
N GLN A 34 24.96 2.46 1.36
CA GLN A 34 25.05 1.00 1.40
C GLN A 34 24.76 0.34 0.04
N TYR A 35 23.90 0.93 -0.78
CA TYR A 35 23.50 0.40 -2.09
C TYR A 35 23.82 1.38 -3.22
N ARG A 36 25.11 1.75 -3.35
CA ARG A 36 25.55 2.77 -4.32
C ARG A 36 25.28 2.42 -5.78
N ASP A 37 25.24 1.14 -6.11
CA ASP A 37 25.10 0.68 -7.49
C ASP A 37 23.63 0.63 -7.96
N LEU A 38 22.66 0.90 -7.05
CA LEU A 38 21.25 0.90 -7.39
C LEU A 38 20.80 2.29 -7.86
N ILE A 39 20.27 2.35 -9.08
CA ILE A 39 19.57 3.54 -9.58
C ILE A 39 18.20 3.57 -8.91
N VAL A 40 18.03 4.49 -7.96
CA VAL A 40 16.76 4.67 -7.24
C VAL A 40 16.28 6.11 -7.37
N GLN A 41 15.01 6.27 -7.76
CA GLN A 41 14.38 7.59 -7.77
C GLN A 41 14.20 8.08 -6.33
N GLU A 42 14.86 9.19 -5.98
CA GLU A 42 14.92 9.66 -4.58
C GLU A 42 13.54 9.97 -3.98
N THR A 43 12.63 10.52 -4.77
CA THR A 43 11.26 10.86 -4.33
C THR A 43 10.49 9.61 -3.93
N SER A 44 10.57 8.57 -4.77
CA SER A 44 9.95 7.26 -4.54
C SER A 44 10.56 6.55 -3.34
N LEU A 45 11.88 6.63 -3.17
CA LEU A 45 12.56 6.06 -1.99
C LEU A 45 12.10 6.75 -0.70
N LYS A 46 12.06 8.08 -0.68
CA LYS A 46 11.64 8.83 0.52
C LYS A 46 10.19 8.54 0.90
N ALA A 47 9.30 8.44 -0.09
CA ALA A 47 7.91 8.05 0.13
C ALA A 47 7.83 6.62 0.71
N HIS A 48 8.58 5.69 0.13
CA HIS A 48 8.61 4.31 0.59
C HIS A 48 9.12 4.16 2.03
N ILE A 49 10.21 4.85 2.39
CA ILE A 49 10.74 4.86 3.77
C ILE A 49 9.65 5.35 4.75
N ARG A 50 8.97 6.45 4.41
CA ARG A 50 7.90 7.01 5.25
C ARG A 50 6.76 6.01 5.44
N ASP A 51 6.30 5.36 4.37
CA ASP A 51 5.21 4.39 4.43
C ASP A 51 5.56 3.17 5.31
N VAL A 52 6.80 2.72 5.22
CA VAL A 52 7.32 1.60 6.02
C VAL A 52 7.36 1.96 7.50
N ILE A 53 7.90 3.14 7.84
CA ILE A 53 7.95 3.63 9.22
C ILE A 53 6.55 3.82 9.77
N ASN A 54 5.67 4.50 9.04
CA ASN A 54 4.29 4.73 9.45
C ASN A 54 3.55 3.40 9.68
N ARG A 55 3.78 2.41 8.82
CA ARG A 55 3.20 1.07 9.01
C ARG A 55 3.74 0.41 10.26
N PHE A 56 5.05 0.47 10.49
CA PHE A 56 5.67 -0.12 11.67
C PHE A 56 5.15 0.53 12.95
N VAL A 57 5.13 1.86 13.03
CA VAL A 57 4.60 2.60 14.19
C VAL A 57 3.14 2.23 14.46
N ARG A 58 2.31 2.09 13.43
CA ARG A 58 0.88 1.79 13.59
C ARG A 58 0.60 0.32 13.95
N THR A 59 1.40 -0.62 13.46
CA THR A 59 1.05 -2.05 13.48
C THR A 59 2.07 -2.94 14.21
N GLY A 60 3.23 -2.40 14.60
CA GLY A 60 4.37 -3.16 15.09
C GLY A 60 5.05 -4.04 14.03
N SER A 61 4.63 -3.93 12.75
CA SER A 61 5.10 -4.81 11.67
C SER A 61 5.45 -4.03 10.42
N VAL A 62 6.49 -4.49 9.72
CA VAL A 62 6.88 -3.98 8.40
C VAL A 62 6.17 -4.69 7.24
N HIS A 63 5.52 -5.82 7.53
CA HIS A 63 4.86 -6.65 6.52
C HIS A 63 3.69 -5.90 5.92
N LYS A 64 3.54 -5.96 4.59
CA LYS A 64 2.29 -5.53 3.95
C LYS A 64 1.18 -6.42 4.52
N GLY A 65 0.12 -5.79 5.02
CA GLY A 65 -1.09 -6.51 5.41
C GLY A 65 -1.59 -7.35 4.24
N LYS A 66 -2.26 -8.48 4.53
CA LYS A 66 -2.92 -9.25 3.49
C LYS A 66 -3.90 -8.31 2.77
N SER A 67 -3.86 -8.31 1.44
CA SER A 67 -4.93 -7.71 0.65
C SER A 67 -6.26 -8.30 1.16
N PRO A 68 -7.34 -7.51 1.28
CA PRO A 68 -8.64 -7.99 1.76
C PRO A 68 -9.28 -9.10 0.90
N GLY A 69 -8.56 -9.62 -0.11
CA GLY A 69 -9.04 -10.66 -1.00
C GLY A 69 -10.04 -10.11 -2.00
N ARG A 70 -10.50 -10.97 -2.91
CA ARG A 70 -11.62 -10.63 -3.79
C ARG A 70 -12.87 -10.50 -2.92
N PRO A 71 -13.63 -9.39 -3.00
CA PRO A 71 -14.93 -9.32 -2.34
C PRO A 71 -15.80 -10.49 -2.78
N SER A 72 -16.36 -11.23 -1.82
CA SER A 72 -17.32 -12.28 -2.11
C SER A 72 -18.60 -11.64 -2.65
N ILE A 73 -18.92 -11.93 -3.91
CA ILE A 73 -20.15 -11.49 -4.57
C ILE A 73 -21.29 -12.36 -4.02
N SER A 74 -22.43 -11.76 -3.69
CA SER A 74 -23.60 -12.51 -3.21
C SER A 74 -24.19 -13.39 -4.33
N GLU A 75 -24.80 -14.51 -3.94
CA GLU A 75 -25.42 -15.45 -4.89
C GLU A 75 -26.55 -14.80 -5.69
N GLU A 76 -27.24 -13.82 -5.09
CA GLU A 76 -28.23 -12.96 -5.76
C GLU A 76 -27.64 -12.15 -6.92
N VAL A 77 -26.43 -11.61 -6.75
CA VAL A 77 -25.75 -10.85 -7.82
C VAL A 77 -25.28 -11.79 -8.93
N VAL A 78 -24.86 -13.01 -8.60
CA VAL A 78 -24.51 -14.04 -9.59
C VAL A 78 -25.73 -14.46 -10.41
N ASP A 79 -26.87 -14.67 -9.77
CA ASP A 79 -28.11 -15.03 -10.46
C ASP A 79 -28.65 -13.88 -11.30
N ASN A 80 -28.50 -12.64 -10.86
CA ASN A 80 -28.85 -11.47 -11.65
C ASN A 80 -27.94 -11.31 -12.89
N LEU A 81 -26.64 -11.61 -12.77
CA LEU A 81 -25.72 -11.65 -13.93
C LEU A 81 -26.14 -12.73 -14.94
N ARG A 82 -26.48 -13.94 -14.47
CA ARG A 82 -26.99 -15.03 -15.34
C ARG A 82 -28.28 -14.65 -16.06
N ARG A 83 -29.19 -13.94 -15.38
CA ARG A 83 -30.42 -13.41 -15.99
C ARG A 83 -30.13 -12.32 -17.03
N LEU A 84 -29.09 -11.51 -16.81
CA LEU A 84 -28.63 -10.49 -17.76
C LEU A 84 -28.04 -11.12 -19.03
N GLU A 85 -27.25 -12.19 -18.90
CA GLU A 85 -26.71 -12.94 -20.04
C GLU A 85 -27.82 -13.55 -20.92
N GLN A 86 -28.95 -13.92 -20.31
CA GLN A 86 -30.12 -14.47 -21.01
C GLN A 86 -31.00 -13.38 -21.66
N ASN A 87 -30.89 -12.11 -21.25
CA ASN A 87 -31.64 -10.98 -21.80
C ASN A 87 -30.76 -9.73 -21.92
N PRO A 88 -29.99 -9.59 -23.02
CA PRO A 88 -28.94 -8.57 -23.16
C PRO A 88 -29.46 -7.13 -23.32
N GLN A 89 -30.76 -6.87 -23.15
CA GLN A 89 -31.33 -5.52 -23.26
C GLN A 89 -30.98 -4.59 -22.07
N THR A 90 -30.38 -5.11 -21.00
CA THR A 90 -29.87 -4.30 -19.90
C THR A 90 -28.37 -4.05 -20.10
N PHE A 91 -28.02 -2.81 -20.46
CA PHE A 91 -26.63 -2.37 -20.59
C PHE A 91 -25.86 -2.67 -19.29
N LEU A 92 -24.79 -3.46 -19.38
CA LEU A 92 -23.92 -3.88 -18.27
C LEU A 92 -23.49 -2.71 -17.37
N THR A 93 -23.39 -1.50 -17.92
CA THR A 93 -23.11 -0.25 -17.20
C THR A 93 -24.18 0.06 -16.14
N ARG A 94 -25.47 -0.09 -16.46
CA ARG A 94 -26.57 0.14 -15.51
C ARG A 94 -26.61 -0.93 -14.42
N PHE A 95 -26.27 -2.17 -14.75
CA PHE A 95 -26.20 -3.26 -13.78
C PHE A 95 -25.04 -3.08 -12.80
N SER A 96 -23.88 -2.61 -13.29
CA SER A 96 -22.72 -2.28 -12.45
C SER A 96 -23.02 -1.18 -11.44
N GLU A 97 -23.72 -0.13 -11.86
CA GLU A 97 -24.16 0.95 -10.97
C GLU A 97 -25.17 0.48 -9.90
N GLN A 98 -26.05 -0.47 -10.23
CA GLN A 98 -27.05 -1.00 -9.30
C GLN A 98 -26.51 -2.06 -8.33
N SER A 99 -25.55 -2.88 -8.77
CA SER A 99 -25.02 -4.01 -7.99
C SER A 99 -23.71 -3.69 -7.26
N GLY A 100 -23.08 -2.55 -7.56
CA GLY A 100 -21.77 -2.19 -7.04
C GLY A 100 -20.63 -3.08 -7.55
N VAL A 101 -20.89 -3.95 -8.52
CA VAL A 101 -19.87 -4.82 -9.13
C VAL A 101 -19.21 -4.06 -10.28
N PRO A 102 -17.88 -3.80 -10.21
CA PRO A 102 -17.19 -3.10 -11.29
C PRO A 102 -17.16 -3.95 -12.56
N VAL A 103 -17.53 -3.37 -13.70
CA VAL A 103 -17.32 -3.98 -15.02
C VAL A 103 -15.83 -3.97 -15.32
N ALA A 104 -15.22 -5.15 -15.39
CA ALA A 104 -13.87 -5.27 -15.94
C ALA A 104 -13.91 -4.94 -17.43
N THR A 105 -13.09 -3.96 -17.84
CA THR A 105 -12.91 -3.56 -19.24
C THR A 105 -12.10 -4.60 -20.00
#